data_AF-A0A7K4ZBA4-F1
#
_entry.id   AF-A0A7K4ZBA4-F1
#
_cell.length_a   1.000
_cell.length_b   1.000
_cell.length_c   1.000
_cell.angle_alpha   90.00
_cell.angle_beta   90.00
_cell.angle_gamma   90.00
#
_symmetry.space_group_name_H-M   'P 1'
#
loop_
_entity.id
_entity.type
_entity.pdbx_description
1 polymer ?
#
loop_
_entity_poly.entity_id
_entity_poly.type
_entity_poly.pdbx_seq_one_letter_code
_entity_poly.pdbx_strand_id
1 'polypeptide(L)'
;FFHQTDFENAAEDVKKLKTRPTDEELKELYGFYKQATVGDINIECPGMLDLKGKAKWEAWNLRKGLSKEDAMKAYISKAKALVEKYGI
;
A
#
# COMPACT_ATOMS: atom_id res chain seq x y z
N PHE A 1 -14.06 12.53 -10.31
CA PHE A 1 -14.52 12.08 -8.98
C PHE A 1 -13.77 10.81 -8.64
N PHE A 2 -12.99 10.84 -7.57
CA PHE A 2 -12.34 9.66 -7.01
C PHE A 2 -13.38 8.90 -6.17
N HIS A 3 -13.55 7.59 -6.39
CA HIS A 3 -14.52 6.80 -5.65
C HIS A 3 -13.81 5.80 -4.74
N GLN A 4 -14.22 5.78 -3.47
CA GLN A 4 -13.80 4.77 -2.49
C GLN A 4 -13.92 3.34 -3.03
N THR A 5 -14.93 3.08 -3.87
CA THR A 5 -15.16 1.82 -4.57
C THR A 5 -14.00 1.41 -5.48
N ASP A 6 -13.32 2.36 -6.15
CA ASP A 6 -12.17 2.05 -7.02
C ASP A 6 -10.98 1.55 -6.19
N PHE A 7 -10.80 2.11 -4.99
CA PHE A 7 -9.77 1.68 -4.05
C PHE A 7 -10.06 0.30 -3.48
N GLU A 8 -11.30 0.01 -3.13
CA GLU A 8 -11.74 -1.30 -2.64
C GLU A 8 -11.59 -2.38 -3.73
N ASN A 9 -12.03 -2.10 -4.95
CA ASN A 9 -11.85 -3.00 -6.09
C ASN A 9 -10.37 -3.29 -6.34
N ALA A 10 -9.52 -2.25 -6.36
CA ALA A 10 -8.08 -2.43 -6.50
C ALA A 10 -7.47 -3.30 -5.39
N ALA A 11 -7.95 -3.16 -4.16
CA ALA A 11 -7.50 -3.98 -3.03
C ALA A 11 -7.94 -5.45 -3.16
N GLU A 12 -9.12 -5.70 -3.74
CA GLU A 12 -9.58 -7.05 -4.07
C GLU A 12 -8.80 -7.66 -5.24
N ASP A 13 -8.47 -6.89 -6.28
CA ASP A 13 -7.70 -7.38 -7.42
C ASP A 13 -6.29 -7.83 -7.02
N VAL A 14 -5.63 -7.07 -6.13
CA VAL A 14 -4.31 -7.44 -5.58
C VAL A 14 -4.35 -8.79 -4.84
N LYS A 15 -5.47 -9.15 -4.20
CA LYS A 15 -5.62 -10.46 -3.53
C LYS A 15 -5.77 -11.62 -4.52
N LYS A 16 -6.20 -11.34 -5.75
CA LYS A 16 -6.48 -12.34 -6.80
C LYS A 16 -5.30 -12.57 -7.74
N LEU A 17 -4.17 -11.89 -7.54
CA LEU A 17 -3.02 -12.03 -8.43
C LEU A 17 -2.54 -13.48 -8.50
N LYS A 18 -2.31 -13.98 -9.71
CA LYS A 18 -1.85 -15.37 -9.96
C LYS A 18 -0.47 -15.65 -9.38
N THR A 19 0.34 -14.61 -9.26
CA THR A 19 1.70 -14.68 -8.72
C THR A 19 1.83 -13.69 -7.57
N ARG A 20 2.48 -14.10 -6.49
CA ARG A 20 2.79 -13.23 -5.35
C ARG A 20 3.75 -12.11 -5.80
N PRO A 21 3.40 -10.83 -5.59
CA PRO A 21 4.31 -9.71 -5.85
C PRO A 21 5.58 -9.77 -5.00
N THR A 22 6.60 -9.00 -5.40
CA THR A 22 7.83 -8.92 -4.61
C THR A 22 7.58 -8.28 -3.24
N ASP A 23 8.48 -8.53 -2.29
CA ASP A 23 8.38 -7.92 -0.96
C ASP A 23 8.39 -6.38 -1.03
N GLU A 24 9.11 -5.79 -1.99
CA GLU A 24 9.14 -4.34 -2.22
C GLU A 24 7.79 -3.83 -2.72
N GLU A 25 7.17 -4.51 -3.70
CA GLU A 25 5.85 -4.14 -4.21
C GLU A 25 4.76 -4.25 -3.14
N LEU A 26 4.83 -5.30 -2.30
CA LEU A 26 3.92 -5.48 -1.17
C LEU A 26 4.11 -4.39 -0.10
N LYS A 27 5.36 -3.98 0.17
CA LYS A 27 5.66 -2.87 1.09
C LYS A 27 5.11 -1.56 0.57
N GLU A 28 5.26 -1.26 -0.72
CA GLU A 28 4.69 -0.06 -1.33
C GLU A 28 3.17 -0.02 -1.23
N LEU A 29 2.49 -1.11 -1.61
CA LEU A 29 1.05 -1.24 -1.45
C LEU A 29 0.61 -1.04 0.01
N TYR A 30 1.33 -1.64 0.96
CA TYR A 30 1.06 -1.46 2.38
C TYR A 30 1.19 0.01 2.80
N GLY A 31 2.26 0.69 2.39
CA GLY A 31 2.49 2.10 2.73
C GLY A 31 1.36 3.00 2.22
N PHE A 32 0.99 2.87 0.94
CA PHE A 32 -0.13 3.64 0.38
C PHE A 32 -1.46 3.27 1.03
N TYR A 33 -1.73 1.99 1.29
CA TYR A 33 -2.95 1.54 1.95
C TYR A 33 -3.11 2.15 3.35
N LYS A 34 -2.02 2.15 4.15
CA LYS A 34 -2.03 2.74 5.48
C LYS A 34 -2.21 4.26 5.43
N GLN A 35 -1.52 4.94 4.52
CA GLN A 35 -1.68 6.39 4.34
C GLN A 35 -3.09 6.76 3.87
N ALA A 36 -3.68 5.98 2.95
CA ALA A 36 -5.04 6.16 2.46
C ALA A 36 -6.09 6.00 3.56
N THR A 37 -5.95 4.99 4.42
CA THR A 37 -6.97 4.64 5.42
C THR A 37 -6.80 5.43 6.72
N VAL A 38 -5.58 5.49 7.25
CA VAL A 38 -5.28 6.13 8.53
C VAL A 38 -4.88 7.59 8.33
N GLY A 39 -4.07 7.88 7.32
CA GLY A 39 -3.35 9.13 7.17
C GLY A 39 -1.91 8.97 7.62
N ASP A 40 -1.29 10.07 8.07
CA ASP A 40 0.08 10.07 8.55
C ASP A 40 0.33 9.04 9.66
N ILE A 41 1.53 8.46 9.64
CA ILE A 41 1.94 7.46 10.61
C ILE A 41 1.84 8.00 12.04
N ASN A 42 1.22 7.21 12.90
CA ASN A 42 0.87 7.58 14.28
C ASN A 42 1.29 6.52 15.32
N ILE A 43 2.18 5.61 14.92
CA ILE A 43 2.74 4.57 15.78
C ILE A 43 4.26 4.75 15.89
N GLU A 44 4.82 4.32 17.01
CA GLU A 44 6.27 4.34 17.23
C GLU A 44 6.98 3.36 16.29
N CYS A 45 8.25 3.66 15.99
CA CYS A 45 9.09 2.79 15.17
C CYS A 45 9.38 1.49 15.93
N PRO A 46 9.09 0.31 15.34
CA PRO A 46 9.40 -0.97 15.97
C PRO A 46 10.88 -1.13 16.32
N GLY A 47 11.15 -1.88 17.39
CA GLY A 47 12.52 -2.14 17.84
C GLY A 47 13.37 -2.89 16.81
N MET A 48 14.70 -2.77 16.91
CA MET A 48 15.64 -3.27 15.88
C MET A 48 15.57 -4.79 15.60
N LEU A 49 15.01 -5.58 16.52
CA LEU A 49 14.82 -7.02 16.36
C LEU A 49 13.56 -7.38 15.53
N ASP A 50 12.60 -6.45 15.39
CA ASP A 50 11.42 -6.62 14.55
C ASP A 50 11.65 -6.04 13.14
N LEU A 51 12.46 -6.75 12.36
CA LEU A 51 12.82 -6.32 11.00
C LEU A 51 11.59 -6.19 10.08
N LYS A 52 10.58 -7.05 10.26
CA LYS A 52 9.37 -7.07 9.43
C LYS A 52 8.44 -5.91 9.79
N GLY A 53 8.22 -5.67 11.09
CA GLY A 53 7.48 -4.52 11.57
C GLY A 53 8.16 -3.21 11.16
N LYS A 54 9.48 -3.12 11.32
CA LYS A 54 10.27 -1.96 10.90
C LYS A 54 10.11 -1.67 9.40
N ALA A 55 10.21 -2.68 8.54
CA ALA A 55 10.04 -2.48 7.10
C ALA A 55 8.64 -1.98 6.72
N LYS A 56 7.58 -2.46 7.41
CA LYS A 56 6.21 -1.96 7.24
C LYS A 56 6.07 -0.52 7.73
N TRP A 57 6.64 -0.22 8.90
CA TRP A 57 6.64 1.12 9.47
C TRP A 57 7.35 2.10 8.53
N GLU A 58 8.53 1.75 8.02
CA GLU A 58 9.28 2.56 7.06
C GLU A 58 8.46 2.82 5.78
N ALA A 59 7.84 1.77 5.22
CA ALA A 59 7.01 1.90 4.03
C ALA A 59 5.83 2.85 4.20
N TRP A 60 5.21 2.89 5.40
CA TRP A 60 4.16 3.86 5.71
C TRP A 60 4.74 5.25 6.01
N ASN A 61 5.81 5.34 6.80
CA ASN A 61 6.46 6.61 7.14
C ASN A 61 6.97 7.36 5.89
N LEU A 62 7.41 6.65 4.85
CA LEU A 62 7.80 7.23 3.56
C LEU A 62 6.64 7.93 2.83
N ARG A 63 5.38 7.70 3.23
CA ARG A 63 4.18 8.31 2.63
C ARG A 63 3.62 9.45 3.48
N LYS A 64 4.27 9.80 4.59
CA LYS A 64 3.86 10.89 5.48
C LYS A 64 3.75 12.21 4.69
N GLY A 65 2.71 12.98 4.98
CA GLY A 65 2.37 14.23 4.31
C GLY A 65 1.58 14.07 3.01
N LEU A 66 1.43 12.84 2.49
CA LEU A 66 0.58 12.58 1.35
C LEU A 66 -0.90 12.60 1.78
N SER A 67 -1.76 13.28 1.02
CA SER A 67 -3.20 13.27 1.33
C SER A 67 -3.77 11.86 1.22
N LYS A 68 -4.87 11.58 1.94
CA LYS A 68 -5.55 10.28 1.83
C LYS A 68 -5.98 9.99 0.39
N GLU A 69 -6.47 11.02 -0.31
CA GLU A 69 -6.92 10.90 -1.70
C GLU A 69 -5.75 10.55 -2.64
N ASP A 70 -4.61 11.22 -2.50
CA ASP A 70 -3.45 10.95 -3.34
C ASP A 70 -2.82 9.59 -3.03
N ALA A 71 -2.83 9.17 -1.76
CA ALA A 71 -2.42 7.83 -1.36
C ALA A 71 -3.32 6.75 -1.99
N MET A 72 -4.63 6.96 -2.04
CA MET A 72 -5.55 6.04 -2.70
C MET A 72 -5.31 5.99 -4.22
N LYS A 73 -5.11 7.14 -4.88
CA LYS A 73 -4.77 7.18 -6.31
C LYS A 73 -3.47 6.41 -6.60
N ALA A 74 -2.45 6.61 -5.78
CA ALA A 74 -1.18 5.90 -5.90
C ALA A 74 -1.34 4.40 -5.67
N TYR A 75 -2.15 3.99 -4.68
CA TYR A 75 -2.47 2.59 -4.45
C TYR A 75 -3.14 1.94 -5.67
N ILE A 76 -4.18 2.58 -6.23
CA ILE A 76 -4.89 2.07 -7.41
C ILE A 76 -3.95 1.95 -8.60
N SER A 77 -3.11 2.97 -8.84
CA SER A 77 -2.13 2.93 -9.92
C SER A 77 -1.14 1.77 -9.76
N LYS A 78 -0.63 1.55 -8.54
CA LYS A 78 0.26 0.43 -8.24
C LYS A 78 -0.44 -0.91 -8.41
N ALA A 79 -1.67 -1.05 -7.90
CA ALA A 79 -2.47 -2.27 -8.03
C ALA A 79 -2.70 -2.64 -9.50
N LYS A 80 -3.09 -1.67 -10.34
CA LYS A 80 -3.26 -1.88 -11.79
C LYS A 80 -1.98 -2.38 -12.46
N ALA A 81 -0.84 -1.75 -12.16
CA ALA A 81 0.45 -2.19 -12.69
C ALA A 81 0.81 -3.63 -12.26
N LEU A 82 0.43 -4.04 -11.05
CA LEU A 82 0.65 -5.42 -10.58
C LEU A 82 -0.31 -6.41 -11.24
N VAL A 83 -1.56 -6.03 -11.49
CA VAL A 83 -2.52 -6.83 -12.26
C VAL A 83 -2.02 -7.05 -13.69
N GLU A 84 -1.51 -6.01 -14.34
CA GLU A 84 -0.91 -6.13 -15.68
C GLU A 84 0.33 -7.03 -15.67
N LYS A 85 1.17 -6.93 -14.64
CA LYS A 85 2.42 -7.69 -14.52
C LYS A 85 2.22 -9.17 -14.18
N TYR A 86 1.31 -9.46 -13.25
CA TYR A 86 1.15 -10.80 -12.67
C TYR A 86 -0.12 -11.53 -13.11
N GLY A 87 -1.08 -10.80 -13.68
CA GLY A 87 -2.40 -11.30 -14.00
C GLY A 87 -3.24 -11.59 -12.76
N ILE A 88 -4.57 -11.56 -12.95
CA ILE A 88 -5.57 -12.15 -12.05
C ILE A 88 -6.16 -13.41 -12.69
#